data_AF-A0A2H1HVA9-F1
#
_entry.id   AF-A0A2H1HVA9-F1
#
_cell.length_a   1.000
_cell.length_b   1.000
_cell.length_c   1.000
_cell.angle_alpha   90.00
_cell.angle_beta   90.00
_cell.angle_gamma   90.00
#
_symmetry.space_group_name_H-M   'P 1'
#
loop_
_entity.id
_entity.type
_entity.pdbx_description
1 polymer ?
#
loop_
_entity_poly.entity_id
_entity_poly.type
_entity_poly.pdbx_seq_one_letter_code
_entity_poly.pdbx_strand_id
1 'polypeptide(L)'
;MGTVFLFILIVLGAIFFIGHRKEKKRQKELHAAELAQVKKAAEEDVTEFGEEVAELDILTSGVELDTGGSQDYKQALDSYDVAKETLEKVEEPTDIRHVTEALEDGRYAAKCVRARVEGKPLPVRRPPCFFNPQHGPSVEDIDWAPAGGQLRPVPVCAADAERVAVGAEPAVRKVVTGDGHTRRAYWEAGPAYAEYNRGYFNSYAGSGLLPGVLMGAMLFGGMGGGWDGSYAEGYQDGMGADGEDAGGGDVGGGDGGGFFGGGDGGDGGGLFGDFGGFDF
;
A
#
# COMPACT_ATOMS: atom_id res chain seq x y z
N MET A 1 46.31 31.51 -14.33
CA MET A 1 45.74 30.20 -13.93
C MET A 1 44.62 30.33 -12.90
N GLY A 2 44.74 31.18 -11.86
CA GLY A 2 43.69 31.31 -10.82
C GLY A 2 42.32 31.79 -11.31
N THR A 3 42.26 32.71 -12.29
CA THR A 3 40.99 33.20 -12.84
C THR A 3 40.23 32.14 -13.64
N VAL A 4 40.93 31.38 -14.48
CA VAL A 4 40.34 30.27 -15.26
C VAL A 4 39.80 29.19 -14.33
N PHE A 5 40.55 28.84 -13.29
CA PHE A 5 40.09 27.89 -12.26
C PHE A 5 38.84 28.40 -11.52
N LEU A 6 38.80 29.68 -11.18
CA LEU A 6 37.65 30.30 -10.51
C LEU A 6 36.42 30.36 -11.42
N PHE A 7 36.58 30.62 -12.72
CA PHE A 7 35.50 30.53 -13.70
C PHE A 7 34.96 29.10 -13.83
N ILE A 8 35.84 28.09 -13.86
CA ILE A 8 35.42 26.68 -13.91
C ILE A 8 34.60 26.32 -12.67
N LEU A 9 35.04 26.74 -11.48
CA LEU A 9 34.29 26.48 -10.24
C LEU A 9 32.91 27.15 -10.22
N ILE A 10 32.80 28.38 -10.73
CA ILE A 10 31.50 29.07 -10.83
C ILE A 10 30.57 28.32 -11.79
N VAL A 11 31.08 27.88 -12.95
CA VAL A 11 30.29 27.13 -13.94
C VAL A 11 29.83 25.79 -13.36
N LEU A 12 30.72 25.05 -12.70
CA LEU A 12 30.36 23.79 -12.04
C LEU A 12 29.34 23.99 -10.91
N GLY A 13 29.52 25.02 -10.09
CA GLY A 13 28.57 25.39 -9.04
C GLY A 13 27.19 25.77 -9.58
N ALA A 14 27.15 26.51 -10.69
CA ALA A 14 25.90 26.87 -11.37
C ALA A 14 25.19 25.64 -11.97
N ILE A 15 25.94 24.74 -12.62
CA ILE A 15 25.39 23.48 -13.16
C ILE A 15 24.82 22.62 -12.02
N PHE A 16 25.57 22.45 -10.93
CA PHE A 16 25.12 21.70 -9.76
C PHE A 16 23.86 22.32 -9.14
N PHE A 17 23.83 23.64 -8.94
CA PHE A 17 22.68 24.34 -8.37
C PHE A 17 21.42 24.24 -9.24
N ILE A 18 21.56 24.38 -10.57
CA ILE A 18 20.45 24.22 -11.51
C ILE A 18 19.94 22.77 -11.50
N GLY A 19 20.84 21.78 -11.51
CA GLY A 19 20.51 20.37 -11.41
C GLY A 19 19.74 20.04 -10.14
N HIS A 20 20.25 20.47 -8.97
CA HIS A 20 19.59 20.27 -7.69
C HIS A 20 18.21 20.92 -7.63
N ARG A 21 18.06 22.16 -8.13
CA ARG A 21 16.77 22.86 -8.13
C ARG A 21 15.74 22.17 -9.03
N LYS A 22 16.18 21.67 -10.19
CA LYS A 22 15.33 20.90 -11.11
C LYS A 22 14.87 19.59 -10.48
N GLU A 23 15.79 18.86 -9.85
CA GLU A 23 15.46 17.61 -9.17
C GLU A 23 14.48 17.84 -8.01
N LYS A 24 14.75 18.84 -7.16
CA LYS A 24 13.83 19.20 -6.06
C LYS A 24 12.44 19.60 -6.55
N LYS A 25 12.35 20.26 -7.72
CA LYS A 25 11.06 20.60 -8.34
C LYS A 25 10.34 19.34 -8.84
N ARG A 26 11.04 18.45 -9.53
CA ARG A 26 10.49 17.18 -10.04
C ARG A 26 9.98 16.31 -8.89
N GLN A 27 10.75 16.19 -7.81
CA GLN A 27 10.35 15.41 -6.63
C GLN A 27 9.08 15.98 -5.98
N LYS A 28 8.95 17.31 -5.90
CA LYS A 28 7.71 17.95 -5.43
C LYS A 28 6.51 17.69 -6.32
N GLU A 29 6.70 17.73 -7.64
CA GLU A 29 5.63 17.44 -8.61
C GLU A 29 5.18 15.98 -8.51
N LEU A 30 6.12 15.04 -8.35
CA LEU A 30 5.82 13.62 -8.14
C LEU A 30 5.05 13.40 -6.83
N HIS A 31 5.56 13.91 -5.70
CA HIS A 31 4.88 13.80 -4.41
C HIS A 31 3.47 14.43 -4.43
N ALA A 32 3.30 15.56 -5.11
CA ALA A 32 1.99 16.20 -5.23
C ALA A 32 1.00 15.36 -6.05
N ALA A 33 1.47 14.69 -7.11
CA ALA A 33 0.65 13.78 -7.91
C ALA A 33 0.27 12.52 -7.12
N GLU A 34 1.22 11.90 -6.43
CA GLU A 34 0.99 10.75 -5.54
C GLU A 34 0.00 11.10 -4.42
N LEU A 35 0.17 12.26 -3.80
CA LEU A 35 -0.74 12.76 -2.78
C LEU A 35 -2.16 12.94 -3.34
N ALA A 36 -2.31 13.58 -4.49
CA ALA A 36 -3.62 13.83 -5.09
C ALA A 36 -4.38 12.52 -5.39
N GLN A 37 -3.67 11.51 -5.88
CA GLN A 37 -4.23 10.19 -6.17
C GLN A 37 -4.76 9.49 -4.91
N VAL A 38 -3.95 9.46 -3.86
CA VAL A 38 -4.29 8.76 -2.61
C VAL A 38 -5.32 9.53 -1.81
N LYS A 39 -5.22 10.87 -1.80
CA LYS A 39 -6.21 11.75 -1.17
C LYS A 39 -7.61 11.52 -1.74
N LYS A 40 -7.72 11.34 -3.06
CA LYS A 40 -9.01 11.00 -3.70
C LYS A 40 -9.59 9.67 -3.19
N ALA A 41 -8.76 8.65 -2.99
CA ALA A 41 -9.23 7.39 -2.43
C ALA A 41 -9.71 7.56 -0.97
N ALA A 42 -8.99 8.33 -0.17
CA ALA A 42 -9.40 8.66 1.19
C ALA A 42 -10.70 9.51 1.22
N GLU A 43 -10.90 10.43 0.28
CA GLU A 43 -12.15 11.18 0.09
C GLU A 43 -13.34 10.23 -0.21
N GLU A 44 -13.14 9.26 -1.11
CA GLU A 44 -14.13 8.21 -1.38
C GLU A 44 -14.45 7.41 -0.09
N ASP A 45 -13.45 7.08 0.73
CA ASP A 45 -13.65 6.32 1.97
C ASP A 45 -14.34 7.10 3.08
N VAL A 46 -14.02 8.39 3.23
CA VAL A 46 -14.70 9.29 4.17
C VAL A 46 -16.15 9.49 3.77
N THR A 47 -16.43 9.62 2.47
CA THR A 47 -17.80 9.75 1.96
C THR A 47 -18.62 8.50 2.26
N GLU A 48 -18.09 7.32 1.93
CA GLU A 48 -18.73 6.03 2.22
C GLU A 48 -19.01 5.87 3.72
N PHE A 49 -18.02 6.17 4.57
CA PHE A 49 -18.23 6.05 6.01
C PHE A 49 -19.25 7.06 6.56
N GLY A 50 -19.34 8.26 5.97
CA GLY A 50 -20.40 9.22 6.28
C GLY A 50 -21.81 8.68 5.96
N GLU A 51 -21.95 7.94 4.86
CA GLU A 51 -23.21 7.27 4.52
C GLU A 51 -23.54 6.15 5.52
N GLU A 52 -22.56 5.37 5.93
CA GLU A 52 -22.74 4.32 6.95
C GLU A 52 -23.09 4.86 8.33
N VAL A 53 -22.52 6.01 8.72
CA VAL A 53 -22.87 6.71 9.95
C VAL A 53 -24.31 7.22 9.88
N ALA A 54 -24.75 7.74 8.73
CA ALA A 54 -26.15 8.12 8.54
C ALA A 54 -27.09 6.91 8.63
N GLU A 55 -26.72 5.75 8.08
CA GLU A 55 -27.47 4.51 8.26
C GLU A 55 -27.49 4.05 9.73
N LEU A 56 -26.39 4.24 10.46
CA LEU A 56 -26.30 3.92 11.88
C LEU A 56 -27.25 4.78 12.73
N ASP A 57 -27.44 6.05 12.40
CA ASP A 57 -28.43 6.93 13.05
C ASP A 57 -29.85 6.41 12.83
N ILE A 58 -30.17 5.94 11.62
CA ILE A 58 -31.46 5.31 11.32
C ILE A 58 -31.64 4.02 12.14
N LEU A 59 -30.62 3.18 12.21
CA LEU A 59 -30.66 1.90 12.94
C LEU A 59 -30.86 2.08 14.45
N THR A 60 -30.20 3.10 15.02
CA THR A 60 -30.28 3.40 16.46
C THR A 60 -31.53 4.22 16.81
N SER A 61 -32.23 4.76 15.82
CA SER A 61 -33.45 5.55 16.01
C SER A 61 -34.54 4.72 16.70
N GLY A 62 -34.95 5.18 17.88
CA GLY A 62 -35.98 4.50 18.68
C GLY A 62 -35.48 3.26 19.45
N VAL A 63 -34.18 2.99 19.44
CA VAL A 63 -33.55 1.94 20.24
C VAL A 63 -32.89 2.56 21.48
N GLU A 64 -33.18 2.02 22.67
CA GLU A 64 -32.49 2.43 23.90
C GLU A 64 -31.13 1.71 23.98
N LEU A 65 -30.05 2.45 23.71
CA LEU A 65 -28.68 1.94 23.82
C LEU A 65 -28.24 1.90 25.29
N ASP A 66 -27.61 0.80 25.69
CA ASP A 66 -26.91 0.74 26.97
C ASP A 66 -25.72 1.71 27.00
N THR A 67 -25.06 1.85 28.16
CA THR A 67 -23.90 2.76 28.29
C THR A 67 -22.80 2.44 27.27
N GLY A 68 -22.55 1.14 27.03
CA GLY A 68 -21.57 0.70 26.04
C GLY A 68 -21.97 1.07 24.61
N GLY A 69 -23.21 0.83 24.23
CA GLY A 69 -23.73 1.19 22.90
C GLY A 69 -23.72 2.69 22.66
N SER A 70 -24.04 3.50 23.67
CA SER A 70 -23.96 4.96 23.59
C SER A 70 -22.51 5.44 23.40
N GLN A 71 -21.55 4.80 24.06
CA GLN A 71 -20.12 5.09 23.90
C GLN A 71 -19.62 4.69 22.51
N ASP A 72 -19.96 3.49 22.05
CA ASP A 72 -19.58 2.99 20.72
C ASP A 72 -20.20 3.86 19.61
N TYR A 73 -21.46 4.30 19.77
CA TYR A 73 -22.13 5.19 18.82
C TYR A 73 -21.43 6.55 18.74
N LYS A 74 -21.12 7.14 19.89
CA LYS A 74 -20.35 8.38 19.94
C LYS A 74 -18.97 8.21 19.31
N GLN A 75 -18.27 7.10 19.58
CA GLN A 75 -16.96 6.84 18.99
C GLN A 75 -17.03 6.76 17.46
N ALA A 76 -18.07 6.16 16.89
CA ALA A 76 -18.25 6.12 15.43
C ALA A 76 -18.41 7.53 14.83
N LEU A 77 -19.22 8.39 15.46
CA LEU A 77 -19.40 9.79 15.07
C LEU A 77 -18.11 10.61 15.20
N ASP A 78 -17.46 10.53 16.35
CA ASP A 78 -16.21 11.25 16.63
C ASP A 78 -15.12 10.82 15.64
N SER A 79 -15.06 9.53 15.27
CA SER A 79 -14.08 9.03 14.30
C SER A 79 -14.35 9.54 12.88
N TYR A 80 -15.62 9.68 12.49
CA TYR A 80 -16.00 10.29 11.21
C TYR A 80 -15.57 11.77 11.16
N ASP A 81 -15.83 12.52 12.23
CA ASP A 81 -15.42 13.93 12.32
C ASP A 81 -13.89 14.07 12.29
N VAL A 82 -13.16 13.23 13.04
CA VAL A 82 -11.69 13.18 12.98
C VAL A 82 -11.20 12.87 11.57
N ALA A 83 -11.79 11.90 10.88
CA ALA A 83 -11.40 11.53 9.52
C ALA A 83 -11.58 12.71 8.54
N LYS A 84 -12.72 13.41 8.62
CA LYS A 84 -12.99 14.61 7.80
C LYS A 84 -12.01 15.74 8.08
N GLU A 85 -11.86 16.11 9.35
CA GLU A 85 -10.98 17.21 9.73
C GLU A 85 -9.52 16.93 9.36
N THR A 86 -9.09 15.68 9.53
CA THR A 86 -7.74 15.26 9.16
C THR A 86 -7.56 15.34 7.65
N LEU A 87 -8.53 14.84 6.86
CA LEU A 87 -8.51 14.88 5.40
C LEU A 87 -8.41 16.31 4.83
N GLU A 88 -9.12 17.26 5.44
CA GLU A 88 -9.04 18.69 5.08
C GLU A 88 -7.64 19.27 5.29
N LYS A 89 -6.90 18.77 6.28
CA LYS A 89 -5.57 19.24 6.70
C LYS A 89 -4.42 18.46 6.07
N VAL A 90 -4.68 17.47 5.21
CA VAL A 90 -3.64 16.67 4.54
C VAL A 90 -2.77 17.56 3.64
N GLU A 91 -1.48 17.63 3.95
CA GLU A 91 -0.45 18.34 3.18
C GLU A 91 0.63 17.38 2.62
N GLU A 92 0.84 16.24 3.26
CA GLU A 92 1.83 15.23 2.87
C GLU A 92 1.21 13.81 2.81
N PRO A 93 1.76 12.88 1.99
CA PRO A 93 1.26 11.51 1.91
C PRO A 93 1.21 10.77 3.26
N THR A 94 2.11 11.09 4.18
CA THR A 94 2.15 10.53 5.53
C THR A 94 0.95 10.89 6.38
N ASP A 95 0.24 11.98 6.06
CA ASP A 95 -0.95 12.40 6.81
C ASP A 95 -2.14 11.50 6.50
N ILE A 96 -2.16 10.85 5.32
CA ILE A 96 -3.25 9.97 4.89
C ILE A 96 -3.47 8.83 5.88
N ARG A 97 -2.40 8.28 6.48
CA ARG A 97 -2.55 7.17 7.42
C ARG A 97 -3.51 7.53 8.56
N HIS A 98 -3.47 8.77 9.04
CA HIS A 98 -4.30 9.24 10.15
C HIS A 98 -5.79 9.32 9.76
N VAL A 99 -6.09 9.61 8.48
CA VAL A 99 -7.45 9.54 7.95
C VAL A 99 -7.94 8.07 7.97
N THR A 100 -7.14 7.17 7.43
CA THR A 100 -7.52 5.74 7.34
C THR A 100 -7.56 5.03 8.69
N GLU A 101 -6.71 5.42 9.65
CA GLU A 101 -6.77 4.96 11.06
C GLU A 101 -8.11 5.33 11.69
N ALA A 102 -8.51 6.62 11.58
CA ALA A 102 -9.79 7.08 12.11
C ALA A 102 -10.98 6.36 11.46
N LEU A 103 -10.93 6.11 10.15
CA LEU A 103 -11.97 5.35 9.46
C LEU A 103 -12.06 3.90 9.95
N GLU A 104 -10.92 3.26 10.21
CA GLU A 104 -10.87 1.89 10.70
C GLU A 104 -11.41 1.77 12.14
N ASP A 105 -11.04 2.70 13.02
CA ASP A 105 -11.59 2.84 14.38
C ASP A 105 -13.10 3.07 14.35
N GLY A 106 -13.56 3.99 13.51
CA GLY A 106 -14.98 4.33 13.36
C GLY A 106 -15.82 3.14 12.89
N ARG A 107 -15.32 2.36 11.93
CA ARG A 107 -16.02 1.18 11.40
C ARG A 107 -16.11 0.05 12.41
N TYR A 108 -15.10 -0.13 13.26
CA TYR A 108 -15.19 -1.07 14.37
C TYR A 108 -16.24 -0.63 15.40
N ALA A 109 -16.24 0.65 15.80
CA ALA A 109 -17.22 1.19 16.72
C ALA A 109 -18.66 1.04 16.17
N ALA A 110 -18.86 1.37 14.88
CA ALA A 110 -20.15 1.15 14.20
C ALA A 110 -20.57 -0.32 14.21
N LYS A 111 -19.63 -1.26 14.03
CA LYS A 111 -19.92 -2.71 14.10
C LYS A 111 -20.32 -3.15 15.53
N CYS A 112 -19.69 -2.59 16.57
CA CYS A 112 -20.10 -2.81 17.96
C CYS A 112 -21.51 -2.33 18.23
N VAL A 113 -21.89 -1.13 17.75
CA VAL A 113 -23.26 -0.62 17.87
C VAL A 113 -24.25 -1.55 17.20
N ARG A 114 -24.00 -1.95 15.94
CA ARG A 114 -24.88 -2.88 15.20
C ARG A 114 -25.04 -4.21 15.95
N ALA A 115 -23.95 -4.77 16.48
CA ALA A 115 -24.01 -6.00 17.26
C ALA A 115 -24.90 -5.87 18.50
N ARG A 116 -24.81 -4.75 19.23
CA ARG A 116 -25.66 -4.49 20.41
C ARG A 116 -27.13 -4.35 20.04
N VAL A 117 -27.44 -3.58 18.99
CA VAL A 117 -28.82 -3.41 18.50
C VAL A 117 -29.43 -4.75 18.07
N GLU A 118 -28.63 -5.61 17.44
CA GLU A 118 -29.06 -6.93 16.96
C GLU A 118 -29.02 -8.02 18.05
N GLY A 119 -28.56 -7.72 19.27
CA GLY A 119 -28.38 -8.71 20.34
C GLY A 119 -27.32 -9.78 20.04
N LYS A 120 -26.35 -9.47 19.18
CA LYS A 120 -25.22 -10.33 18.82
C LYS A 120 -24.01 -10.10 19.73
N PRO A 121 -23.11 -11.08 19.86
CA PRO A 121 -21.82 -10.86 20.52
C PRO A 121 -21.05 -9.71 19.88
N LEU A 122 -20.33 -8.93 20.69
CA LEU A 122 -19.47 -7.86 20.18
C LEU A 122 -18.38 -8.45 19.27
N PRO A 123 -18.05 -7.76 18.16
CA PRO A 123 -16.99 -8.22 17.29
C PRO A 123 -15.64 -8.18 18.02
N VAL A 124 -14.76 -9.13 17.69
CA VAL A 124 -13.36 -9.07 18.12
C VAL A 124 -12.65 -7.99 17.32
N ARG A 125 -11.77 -7.21 17.96
CA ARG A 125 -10.90 -6.24 17.26
C ARG A 125 -9.89 -7.01 16.40
N ARG A 126 -10.20 -7.11 15.10
CA ARG A 126 -9.40 -7.76 14.06
C ARG A 126 -9.09 -6.77 12.95
N PRO A 127 -8.05 -7.01 12.12
CA PRO A 127 -7.81 -6.20 10.93
C PRO A 127 -9.08 -6.08 10.08
N PRO A 128 -9.24 -4.97 9.33
CA PRO A 128 -10.34 -4.85 8.40
C PRO A 128 -10.23 -5.89 7.28
N CYS A 129 -11.32 -6.09 6.52
CA CYS A 129 -11.30 -7.01 5.40
C CYS A 129 -10.18 -6.65 4.41
N PHE A 130 -9.33 -7.63 4.10
CA PHE A 130 -8.22 -7.48 3.17
C PHE A 130 -8.68 -7.09 1.77
N PHE A 131 -9.81 -7.61 1.28
CA PHE A 131 -10.28 -7.28 -0.07
C PHE A 131 -10.80 -5.84 -0.17
N ASN A 132 -11.44 -5.36 0.89
CA ASN A 132 -11.91 -3.99 0.97
C ASN A 132 -11.96 -3.54 2.44
N PRO A 133 -11.07 -2.64 2.87
CA PRO A 133 -11.09 -2.11 4.22
C PRO A 133 -12.41 -1.42 4.61
N GLN A 134 -13.18 -0.94 3.61
CA GLN A 134 -14.53 -0.39 3.79
C GLN A 134 -15.57 -1.45 4.19
N HIS A 135 -15.25 -2.74 4.26
CA HIS A 135 -16.18 -3.73 4.81
C HIS A 135 -16.11 -3.81 6.35
N GLY A 136 -15.16 -3.10 6.97
CA GLY A 136 -14.93 -3.12 8.40
C GLY A 136 -14.20 -4.39 8.87
N PRO A 137 -14.28 -4.75 10.17
CA PRO A 137 -13.46 -5.79 10.76
C PRO A 137 -13.72 -7.17 10.13
N SER A 138 -12.64 -7.93 9.93
CA SER A 138 -12.69 -9.33 9.52
C SER A 138 -13.32 -10.22 10.59
N VAL A 139 -13.83 -11.39 10.17
CA VAL A 139 -14.39 -12.41 11.06
C VAL A 139 -13.56 -13.70 11.09
N GLU A 140 -12.82 -13.97 10.02
CA GLU A 140 -11.96 -15.14 9.87
C GLU A 140 -10.78 -14.84 8.92
N ASP A 141 -9.80 -15.74 8.91
CA ASP A 141 -8.72 -15.74 7.93
C ASP A 141 -8.96 -16.88 6.93
N ILE A 142 -8.81 -16.60 5.63
CA ILE A 142 -8.90 -17.60 4.56
C ILE A 142 -7.60 -17.69 3.79
N ASP A 143 -7.28 -18.88 3.29
CA ASP A 143 -6.18 -19.05 2.33
C ASP A 143 -6.65 -18.60 0.95
N TRP A 144 -6.06 -17.53 0.45
CA TRP A 144 -6.42 -16.95 -0.85
C TRP A 144 -5.18 -16.55 -1.64
N ALA A 145 -5.31 -16.53 -2.96
CA ALA A 145 -4.34 -15.97 -3.90
C ALA A 145 -5.05 -15.35 -5.10
N PRO A 146 -4.54 -14.24 -5.66
CA PRO A 146 -4.94 -13.79 -6.99
C PRO A 146 -4.45 -14.79 -8.04
N ALA A 147 -4.95 -14.64 -9.27
CA ALA A 147 -4.54 -15.48 -10.39
C ALA A 147 -3.01 -15.43 -10.58
N GLY A 148 -2.36 -16.59 -10.54
CA GLY A 148 -0.90 -16.73 -10.66
C GLY A 148 -0.10 -16.38 -9.39
N GLY A 149 -0.76 -15.99 -8.30
CA GLY A 149 -0.12 -15.71 -7.02
C GLY A 149 0.01 -16.95 -6.13
N GLN A 150 0.78 -16.81 -5.05
CA GLN A 150 0.90 -17.84 -4.01
C GLN A 150 -0.21 -17.70 -2.95
N LEU A 151 -0.74 -18.82 -2.46
CA LEU A 151 -1.72 -18.86 -1.37
C LEU A 151 -1.15 -18.25 -0.09
N ARG A 152 -1.93 -17.37 0.53
CA ARG A 152 -1.61 -16.75 1.83
C ARG A 152 -2.88 -16.60 2.66
N PRO A 153 -2.78 -16.71 3.99
CA PRO A 153 -3.89 -16.36 4.86
C PRO A 153 -4.15 -14.85 4.80
N VAL A 154 -5.40 -14.48 4.59
CA VAL A 154 -5.86 -13.08 4.59
C VAL A 154 -7.12 -12.91 5.45
N PRO A 155 -7.21 -11.85 6.27
CA PRO A 155 -8.38 -11.56 7.09
C PRO A 155 -9.52 -11.05 6.21
N VAL A 156 -10.69 -11.65 6.34
CA VAL A 156 -11.85 -11.34 5.48
C VAL A 156 -13.12 -11.10 6.29
N CYS A 157 -13.99 -10.22 5.79
CA CYS A 157 -15.33 -10.07 6.35
C CYS A 157 -16.20 -11.28 5.96
N ALA A 158 -17.30 -11.49 6.69
CA ALA A 158 -18.20 -12.62 6.45
C ALA A 158 -18.71 -12.69 4.99
N ALA A 159 -19.00 -11.53 4.39
CA ALA A 159 -19.53 -11.46 3.03
C ALA A 159 -18.50 -11.89 1.97
N ASP A 160 -17.24 -11.47 2.11
CA ASP A 160 -16.18 -11.89 1.18
C ASP A 160 -15.73 -13.32 1.42
N ALA A 161 -15.75 -13.79 2.67
CA ALA A 161 -15.52 -15.21 2.97
C ALA A 161 -16.53 -16.11 2.24
N GLU A 162 -17.82 -15.75 2.30
CA GLU A 162 -18.88 -16.47 1.58
C GLU A 162 -18.69 -16.42 0.06
N ARG A 163 -18.37 -15.24 -0.51
CA ARG A 163 -18.08 -15.09 -1.95
C ARG A 163 -16.97 -16.03 -2.40
N VAL A 164 -15.85 -16.02 -1.69
CA VAL A 164 -14.69 -16.85 -2.04
C VAL A 164 -15.01 -18.34 -1.87
N ALA A 165 -15.75 -18.71 -0.82
CA ALA A 165 -16.13 -20.10 -0.56
C ALA A 165 -16.96 -20.73 -1.69
N VAL A 166 -17.79 -19.92 -2.38
CA VAL A 166 -18.57 -20.37 -3.55
C VAL A 166 -17.85 -20.16 -4.89
N GLY A 167 -16.57 -19.76 -4.87
CA GLY A 167 -15.76 -19.52 -6.06
C GLY A 167 -16.07 -18.22 -6.80
N ALA A 168 -16.80 -17.29 -6.17
CA ALA A 168 -17.04 -15.96 -6.73
C ALA A 168 -15.85 -15.01 -6.43
N GLU A 169 -15.70 -13.97 -7.26
CA GLU A 169 -14.72 -12.93 -6.98
C GLU A 169 -15.09 -12.16 -5.69
N PRO A 170 -14.12 -11.89 -4.80
CA PRO A 170 -14.35 -11.02 -3.66
C PRO A 170 -14.65 -9.59 -4.11
N ALA A 171 -15.33 -8.80 -3.29
CA ALA A 171 -15.63 -7.41 -3.58
C ALA A 171 -14.40 -6.53 -3.30
N VAL A 172 -13.43 -6.58 -4.22
CA VAL A 172 -12.15 -5.88 -4.08
C VAL A 172 -12.27 -4.37 -4.24
N ARG A 173 -11.71 -3.62 -3.27
CA ARG A 173 -11.53 -2.18 -3.40
C ARG A 173 -10.48 -1.87 -4.48
N LYS A 174 -10.96 -1.27 -5.56
CA LYS A 174 -10.13 -0.80 -6.67
C LYS A 174 -9.96 0.70 -6.58
N VAL A 175 -8.73 1.18 -6.66
CA VAL A 175 -8.36 2.61 -6.60
C VAL A 175 -7.61 3.00 -7.87
N VAL A 176 -7.59 4.30 -8.18
CA VAL A 176 -6.89 4.83 -9.37
C VAL A 176 -5.38 4.66 -9.20
N THR A 177 -4.65 4.26 -10.24
CA THR A 177 -3.19 4.16 -10.20
C THR A 177 -2.50 5.46 -10.66
N GLY A 178 -1.16 5.51 -10.60
CA GLY A 178 -0.39 6.70 -10.94
C GLY A 178 -0.53 7.18 -12.40
N ASP A 179 -1.07 6.34 -13.30
CA ASP A 179 -1.41 6.74 -14.67
C ASP A 179 -2.72 7.56 -14.77
N GLY A 180 -3.47 7.68 -13.68
CA GLY A 180 -4.73 8.43 -13.60
C GLY A 180 -5.93 7.78 -14.29
N HIS A 181 -5.76 6.62 -14.94
CA HIS A 181 -6.76 6.01 -15.81
C HIS A 181 -7.09 4.57 -15.46
N THR A 182 -6.11 3.79 -15.02
CA THR A 182 -6.33 2.40 -14.62
C THR A 182 -6.74 2.35 -13.16
N ARG A 183 -7.62 1.39 -12.84
CA ARG A 183 -7.95 1.04 -11.46
C ARG A 183 -7.41 -0.36 -11.15
N ARG A 184 -6.68 -0.47 -10.05
CA ARG A 184 -6.12 -1.74 -9.54
C ARG A 184 -6.59 -1.96 -8.11
N ALA A 185 -6.45 -3.17 -7.61
CA ALA A 185 -6.67 -3.42 -6.19
C ALA A 185 -5.79 -2.46 -5.37
N TYR A 186 -6.30 -1.97 -4.24
CA TYR A 186 -5.61 -0.92 -3.49
C TYR A 186 -4.20 -1.33 -3.00
N TRP A 187 -3.97 -2.62 -2.73
CA TRP A 187 -2.65 -3.16 -2.41
C TRP A 187 -1.68 -3.24 -3.60
N GLU A 188 -2.18 -3.15 -4.84
CA GLU A 188 -1.39 -3.18 -6.09
C GLU A 188 -1.26 -1.80 -6.73
N ALA A 189 -1.85 -0.76 -6.14
CA ALA A 189 -1.98 0.55 -6.77
C ALA A 189 -0.70 1.42 -6.70
N GLY A 190 0.41 0.84 -6.21
CA GLY A 190 1.74 1.44 -6.21
C GLY A 190 2.15 2.06 -4.86
N PRO A 191 3.39 2.58 -4.77
CA PRO A 191 4.00 3.07 -3.53
C PRO A 191 3.25 4.24 -2.90
N ALA A 192 2.52 5.03 -3.69
CA ALA A 192 1.68 6.13 -3.18
C ALA A 192 0.69 5.64 -2.10
N TYR A 193 0.15 4.43 -2.22
CA TYR A 193 -0.81 3.86 -1.27
C TYR A 193 -0.17 3.24 -0.02
N ALA A 194 1.15 3.33 0.17
CA ALA A 194 1.81 2.73 1.33
C ALA A 194 1.27 3.27 2.66
N GLU A 195 1.13 4.60 2.80
CA GLU A 195 0.62 5.22 4.04
C GLU A 195 -0.88 5.03 4.21
N TYR A 196 -1.63 4.98 3.11
CA TYR A 196 -3.05 4.58 3.09
C TYR A 196 -3.24 3.17 3.65
N ASN A 197 -2.42 2.22 3.19
CA ASN A 197 -2.42 0.85 3.71
C ASN A 197 -1.94 0.81 5.15
N ARG A 198 -0.94 1.62 5.50
CA ARG A 198 -0.42 1.71 6.86
C ARG A 198 -1.52 2.08 7.82
N GLY A 199 -2.33 3.09 7.54
CA GLY A 199 -3.33 3.51 8.50
C GLY A 199 -4.43 2.47 8.76
N TYR A 200 -4.86 1.71 7.75
CA TYR A 200 -5.83 0.63 7.97
C TYR A 200 -5.27 -0.56 8.76
N PHE A 201 -3.97 -0.85 8.65
CA PHE A 201 -3.45 -2.16 9.07
C PHE A 201 -2.28 -2.13 10.08
N ASN A 202 -1.66 -0.97 10.35
CA ASN A 202 -0.47 -0.87 11.19
C ASN A 202 -0.69 -1.31 12.64
N SER A 203 -1.89 -1.09 13.19
CA SER A 203 -2.30 -1.56 14.52
C SER A 203 -2.20 -3.09 14.68
N TYR A 204 -2.10 -3.82 13.57
CA TYR A 204 -2.04 -5.28 13.51
C TYR A 204 -0.69 -5.82 13.05
N ALA A 205 0.32 -4.97 12.83
CA ALA A 205 1.64 -5.41 12.37
C ALA A 205 2.32 -6.40 13.33
N GLY A 206 2.06 -6.29 14.64
CA GLY A 206 2.59 -7.19 15.68
C GLY A 206 1.71 -8.38 16.04
N SER A 207 0.51 -8.51 15.46
CA SER A 207 -0.45 -9.56 15.87
C SER A 207 -0.34 -10.85 15.04
N GLY A 208 0.50 -10.87 14.00
CA GLY A 208 0.55 -11.97 13.03
C GLY A 208 -0.66 -12.01 12.08
N LEU A 209 -1.63 -11.10 12.23
CA LEU A 209 -2.84 -11.01 11.41
C LEU A 209 -2.70 -10.05 10.22
N LEU A 210 -1.57 -9.35 10.11
CA LEU A 210 -1.28 -8.49 8.96
C LEU A 210 -0.95 -9.35 7.73
N PRO A 211 -1.66 -9.21 6.61
CA PRO A 211 -1.32 -9.91 5.37
C PRO A 211 0.13 -9.68 4.98
N GLY A 212 0.88 -10.76 4.73
CA GLY A 212 2.30 -10.68 4.36
C GLY A 212 2.57 -9.78 3.16
N VAL A 213 1.61 -9.69 2.23
CA VAL A 213 1.65 -8.76 1.09
C VAL A 213 1.65 -7.28 1.53
N LEU A 214 0.82 -6.92 2.52
CA LEU A 214 0.77 -5.56 3.06
C LEU A 214 2.00 -5.28 3.94
N MET A 215 2.48 -6.30 4.68
CA MET A 215 3.73 -6.19 5.43
C MET A 215 4.92 -5.89 4.51
N GLY A 216 5.01 -6.58 3.37
CA GLY A 216 6.02 -6.33 2.34
C GLY A 216 5.92 -4.92 1.74
N ALA A 217 4.69 -4.47 1.43
CA ALA A 217 4.46 -3.10 0.96
C ALA A 217 4.88 -2.03 1.98
N MET A 218 4.63 -2.25 3.28
CA MET A 218 5.01 -1.34 4.36
C MET A 218 6.52 -1.32 4.67
N LEU A 219 7.19 -2.49 4.60
CA LEU A 219 8.62 -2.60 4.91
C LEU A 219 9.52 -2.14 3.76
N PHE A 220 9.11 -2.36 2.51
CA PHE A 220 9.94 -2.13 1.33
C PHE A 220 9.40 -1.03 0.40
N GLY A 221 8.49 -0.18 0.89
CA GLY A 221 7.98 0.98 0.15
C GLY A 221 7.33 0.60 -1.18
N GLY A 222 6.60 -0.52 -1.22
CA GLY A 222 5.96 -1.05 -2.43
C GLY A 222 6.90 -1.65 -3.47
N MET A 223 8.23 -1.70 -3.24
CA MET A 223 9.21 -2.18 -4.22
C MET A 223 9.50 -3.69 -4.16
N GLY A 224 8.92 -4.42 -3.20
CA GLY A 224 9.23 -5.84 -2.96
C GLY A 224 8.09 -6.67 -2.35
N GLY A 225 6.83 -6.33 -2.62
CA GLY A 225 5.67 -6.92 -1.92
C GLY A 225 4.56 -7.41 -2.86
N GLY A 226 4.91 -8.02 -3.98
CA GLY A 226 3.93 -8.64 -4.87
C GLY A 226 3.36 -9.94 -4.31
N TRP A 227 2.31 -10.45 -4.94
CA TRP A 227 1.79 -11.80 -4.67
C TRP A 227 2.72 -12.93 -5.20
N ASP A 228 3.87 -12.57 -5.78
CA ASP A 228 4.81 -13.41 -6.54
C ASP A 228 5.69 -14.35 -5.71
N GLY A 229 5.76 -14.18 -4.38
CA GLY A 229 6.53 -15.08 -3.51
C GLY A 229 7.96 -14.65 -3.20
N SER A 230 8.44 -13.53 -3.72
CA SER A 230 9.81 -13.04 -3.50
C SER A 230 10.19 -12.82 -2.02
N TYR A 231 9.20 -12.63 -1.13
CA TYR A 231 9.43 -12.50 0.32
C TYR A 231 9.57 -13.84 1.07
N ALA A 232 8.91 -14.92 0.61
CA ALA A 232 8.91 -16.19 1.34
C ALA A 232 10.30 -16.84 1.36
N GLU A 233 11.06 -16.70 0.27
CA GLU A 233 12.45 -17.18 0.19
C GLU A 233 13.39 -16.34 1.07
N GLY A 234 13.20 -15.02 1.15
CA GLY A 234 14.04 -14.13 1.97
C GLY A 234 13.77 -14.20 3.48
N TYR A 235 12.53 -14.48 3.90
CA TYR A 235 12.18 -14.64 5.32
C TYR A 235 12.78 -15.92 5.91
N GLN A 236 12.82 -17.00 5.12
CA GLN A 236 13.40 -18.27 5.55
C GLN A 236 14.93 -18.21 5.64
N ASP A 237 15.58 -17.45 4.75
CA ASP A 237 17.03 -17.15 4.84
C ASP A 237 17.35 -16.22 6.04
N GLY A 238 16.46 -15.28 6.37
CA GLY A 238 16.62 -14.37 7.50
C GLY A 238 16.48 -15.04 8.89
N MET A 239 15.62 -16.06 9.01
CA MET A 239 15.50 -16.88 10.23
C MET A 239 16.55 -17.99 10.32
N GLY A 240 17.25 -18.32 9.23
CA GLY A 240 18.35 -19.28 9.22
C GLY A 240 19.71 -18.71 9.64
N ALA A 241 19.82 -17.39 9.82
CA ALA A 241 21.07 -16.70 10.10
C ALA A 241 21.35 -16.46 11.59
N ASP A 242 20.48 -16.91 12.49
CA ASP A 242 20.62 -16.75 13.94
C ASP A 242 20.83 -18.11 14.63
N GLY A 243 21.95 -18.76 14.34
CA GLY A 243 22.36 -19.95 15.09
C GLY A 243 23.49 -20.71 14.44
N GLU A 244 24.65 -20.71 15.10
CA GLU A 244 25.77 -21.65 14.98
C GLU A 244 27.04 -21.15 14.24
N ASP A 245 27.82 -20.37 14.99
CA ASP A 245 29.25 -20.58 15.31
C ASP A 245 30.35 -20.53 14.21
N ALA A 246 31.12 -19.44 14.32
CA ALA A 246 32.59 -19.33 14.29
C ALA A 246 33.46 -20.09 13.27
N GLY A 247 34.26 -19.31 12.54
CA GLY A 247 35.52 -19.79 11.95
C GLY A 247 36.26 -18.74 11.13
N GLY A 248 37.06 -17.91 11.79
CA GLY A 248 37.92 -16.92 11.14
C GLY A 248 39.05 -17.53 10.30
N GLY A 249 39.61 -16.73 9.41
CA GLY A 249 40.85 -17.05 8.70
C GLY A 249 41.14 -16.14 7.52
N ASP A 250 41.99 -15.14 7.75
CA ASP A 250 42.77 -14.43 6.73
C ASP A 250 43.42 -15.39 5.73
N VAL A 251 43.30 -15.09 4.43
CA VAL A 251 44.33 -15.40 3.44
C VAL A 251 44.38 -14.28 2.40
N GLY A 252 45.40 -13.43 2.51
CA GLY A 252 45.85 -12.57 1.43
C GLY A 252 46.78 -13.31 0.46
N GLY A 253 46.92 -12.76 -0.75
CA GLY A 253 48.12 -12.91 -1.58
C GLY A 253 47.91 -13.39 -3.02
N GLY A 254 48.18 -12.48 -3.98
CA GLY A 254 49.06 -12.79 -5.12
C GLY A 254 48.45 -13.02 -6.50
N ASP A 255 48.50 -11.98 -7.33
CA ASP A 255 49.04 -11.91 -8.71
C ASP A 255 48.71 -12.98 -9.76
N GLY A 256 48.15 -12.52 -10.89
CA GLY A 256 48.17 -13.19 -12.19
C GLY A 256 47.76 -12.23 -13.32
N GLY A 257 48.74 -11.75 -14.10
CA GLY A 257 48.60 -10.74 -15.15
C GLY A 257 47.87 -11.15 -16.43
N GLY A 258 47.71 -10.17 -17.32
CA GLY A 258 46.82 -10.21 -18.49
C GLY A 258 47.34 -10.93 -19.74
N PHE A 259 46.55 -10.80 -20.81
CA PHE A 259 46.88 -10.34 -22.18
C PHE A 259 45.89 -10.91 -23.23
N PHE A 260 45.19 -10.00 -23.93
CA PHE A 260 44.76 -9.97 -25.35
C PHE A 260 44.35 -11.21 -26.17
N GLY A 261 43.33 -11.00 -27.01
CA GLY A 261 43.09 -11.65 -28.32
C GLY A 261 41.75 -12.40 -28.38
N GLY A 262 40.85 -12.22 -29.35
CA GLY A 262 40.88 -11.53 -30.64
C GLY A 262 39.44 -11.45 -31.19
N GLY A 263 39.23 -10.60 -32.19
CA GLY A 263 37.96 -10.45 -32.90
C GLY A 263 37.75 -11.49 -34.00
N ASP A 264 36.55 -11.45 -34.59
CA ASP A 264 36.19 -11.63 -36.01
C ASP A 264 34.67 -11.89 -36.05
N GLY A 265 33.87 -10.97 -36.59
CA GLY A 265 33.28 -11.07 -37.95
C GLY A 265 31.76 -11.26 -37.78
N GLY A 266 30.84 -10.48 -38.33
CA GLY A 266 30.75 -9.95 -39.70
C GLY A 266 29.44 -10.49 -40.30
N ASP A 267 28.77 -9.66 -41.11
CA ASP A 267 27.60 -9.94 -41.97
C ASP A 267 26.21 -9.70 -41.31
N GLY A 268 25.29 -8.89 -41.84
CA GLY A 268 25.18 -8.26 -43.15
C GLY A 268 23.83 -8.58 -43.79
N GLY A 269 22.94 -7.58 -43.92
CA GLY A 269 21.69 -7.64 -44.70
C GLY A 269 20.55 -6.86 -44.02
N GLY A 270 19.89 -5.87 -44.61
CA GLY A 270 19.75 -5.53 -46.02
C GLY A 270 18.27 -5.60 -46.43
N LEU A 271 17.54 -4.52 -46.17
CA LEU A 271 16.47 -3.92 -47.00
C LEU A 271 15.62 -4.83 -47.91
N PHE A 272 14.37 -5.08 -47.53
CA PHE A 272 13.18 -5.19 -48.42
C PHE A 272 11.96 -4.74 -47.59
N GLY A 273 11.22 -3.69 -47.95
CA GLY A 273 10.16 -3.71 -48.97
C GLY A 273 8.80 -3.76 -48.25
N ASP A 274 8.20 -2.59 -47.98
CA ASP A 274 6.97 -2.12 -48.66
C ASP A 274 5.80 -3.12 -48.60
N PHE A 275 4.81 -2.83 -47.74
CA PHE A 275 3.40 -3.14 -47.98
C PHE A 275 2.52 -2.10 -47.26
N GLY A 276 1.67 -1.45 -48.06
CA GLY A 276 0.65 -0.47 -47.65
C GLY A 276 -0.29 -0.96 -46.56
N GLY A 277 -1.04 -0.09 -45.87
CA GLY A 277 -1.80 1.03 -46.42
C GLY A 277 -3.27 0.61 -46.47
N PHE A 278 -4.03 0.91 -45.40
CA PHE A 278 -5.49 0.93 -45.38
C PHE A 278 -5.95 1.93 -44.33
N ASP A 279 -6.31 3.13 -44.78
CA ASP A 279 -7.37 3.93 -44.17
C ASP A 279 -8.68 3.51 -44.84
N PHE A 280 -9.73 3.25 -44.05
CA PHE A 280 -11.12 3.73 -44.15
C PHE A 280 -11.95 3.06 -43.04
#